data_AF-A0A2Y9PIA1-F1
#
_entry.id   AF-A0A2Y9PIA1-F1
#
_cell.length_a   1.000
_cell.length_b   1.000
_cell.length_c   1.000
_cell.angle_alpha   90.00
_cell.angle_beta   90.00
_cell.angle_gamma   90.00
#
_symmetry.space_group_name_H-M   'P 1'
#
loop_
_entity.id
_entity.type
_entity.pdbx_description
1 polymer ?
#
loop_
_entity_poly.entity_id
_entity_poly.type
_entity_poly.pdbx_seq_one_letter_code
_entity_poly.pdbx_strand_id
1 'polypeptide(L)'
;MTLVLHTFRPPWMGFRGRVAEGWVGSLVCGKRERVCRNRAGELVSKLLHLHFKDDKTKVSGDALQLMAELLKIFVVEAAIRSVRQAQAEDLAQVDVEQLEKVLPQLLLDF
;
A
#
# COMPACT_ATOMS: atom_id res chain seq x y z
N MET A 1 32.94 -24.15 -6.32
CA MET A 1 32.91 -22.87 -7.06
C MET A 1 31.91 -23.05 -8.20
N THR A 2 30.67 -22.61 -7.97
CA THR A 2 29.98 -21.55 -8.77
C THR A 2 29.59 -22.06 -10.18
N LEU A 3 28.35 -22.17 -10.62
CA LEU A 3 27.09 -21.48 -10.31
C LEU A 3 25.91 -22.41 -10.67
N VAL A 4 25.02 -22.67 -9.72
CA VAL A 4 23.67 -23.17 -10.02
C VAL A 4 22.80 -21.94 -10.27
N LEU A 5 22.79 -21.45 -11.52
CA LEU A 5 21.72 -20.58 -12.01
C LEU A 5 20.50 -21.46 -12.29
N HIS A 6 19.80 -21.87 -11.23
CA HIS A 6 18.49 -22.49 -11.35
C HIS A 6 17.45 -21.55 -10.71
N THR A 7 16.71 -20.88 -11.58
CA THR A 7 15.26 -20.71 -11.44
C THR A 7 14.76 -20.21 -10.08
N PHE A 8 14.92 -18.91 -9.79
CA PHE A 8 13.96 -18.24 -8.90
C PHE A 8 12.68 -17.98 -9.70
N ARG A 9 11.98 -19.05 -10.04
CA ARG A 9 10.64 -19.01 -10.62
C ARG A 9 9.68 -18.80 -9.45
N PRO A 10 8.98 -17.67 -9.36
CA PRO A 10 8.06 -17.43 -8.26
C PRO A 10 6.99 -18.54 -8.23
N PRO A 11 6.74 -19.20 -7.07
CA PRO A 11 5.80 -20.32 -6.94
C PRO A 11 4.36 -20.05 -7.41
N TRP A 12 4.00 -18.77 -7.60
CA TRP A 12 2.65 -18.29 -7.92
C TRP A 12 2.25 -18.48 -9.39
N MET A 13 3.21 -18.77 -10.27
CA MET A 13 3.00 -18.89 -11.73
C MET A 13 2.45 -20.29 -12.10
N GLY A 14 1.40 -20.72 -11.41
CA GLY A 14 0.80 -22.05 -11.55
C GLY A 14 -0.55 -22.24 -10.86
N PHE A 15 -0.97 -21.34 -9.97
CA PHE A 15 -2.29 -21.43 -9.34
C PHE A 15 -3.34 -20.70 -10.19
N ARG A 16 -3.94 -21.44 -11.12
CA ARG A 16 -5.16 -21.05 -11.83
C ARG A 16 -6.37 -21.18 -10.89
N GLY A 17 -6.35 -20.43 -9.80
CA GLY A 17 -7.45 -20.24 -8.84
C GLY A 17 -8.18 -18.94 -9.16
N ARG A 18 -9.50 -19.04 -9.36
CA ARG A 18 -10.38 -18.01 -9.95
C ARG A 18 -10.68 -16.79 -9.05
N VAL A 19 -9.84 -16.48 -8.07
CA VAL A 19 -10.12 -15.43 -7.08
C VAL A 19 -8.86 -14.60 -6.87
N ALA A 20 -8.82 -13.39 -7.45
CA ALA A 20 -8.07 -12.19 -7.00
C ALA A 20 -7.39 -11.38 -8.12
N GLU A 21 -7.35 -11.83 -9.37
CA GLU A 21 -6.68 -11.04 -10.44
C GLU A 21 -7.45 -9.76 -10.84
N GLY A 22 -8.72 -9.63 -10.48
CA GLY A 22 -9.55 -8.45 -10.80
C GLY A 22 -9.51 -7.30 -9.79
N TRP A 23 -9.06 -7.55 -8.56
CA TRP A 23 -9.16 -6.56 -7.47
C TRP A 23 -7.94 -5.63 -7.38
N VAL A 24 -6.74 -6.18 -7.59
CA VAL A 24 -5.49 -5.41 -7.53
C VAL A 24 -5.46 -4.33 -8.62
N GLY A 25 -6.02 -4.60 -9.80
CA GLY A 25 -6.13 -3.62 -10.88
C GLY A 25 -7.20 -2.54 -10.67
N SER A 26 -8.26 -2.81 -9.89
CA SER A 26 -9.35 -1.85 -9.68
C SER A 26 -9.07 -0.83 -8.56
N LEU A 27 -8.21 -1.16 -7.60
CA LEU A 27 -7.83 -0.21 -6.53
C LEU A 27 -6.86 0.88 -7.01
N VAL A 28 -6.10 0.62 -8.06
CA VAL A 28 -5.26 1.62 -8.74
C VAL A 28 -5.74 1.82 -10.19
N CYS A 29 -7.06 1.83 -10.39
CA CYS A 29 -7.65 2.23 -11.66
C CYS A 29 -7.98 3.73 -11.59
N GLY A 30 -7.22 4.53 -12.34
CA GLY A 30 -7.36 5.97 -12.43
C GLY A 30 -8.78 6.38 -12.83
N LYS A 31 -9.52 6.97 -11.88
CA LYS A 31 -10.73 7.73 -12.18
C LYS A 31 -10.67 9.08 -11.49
N ARG A 32 -10.58 10.11 -12.34
CA ARG A 32 -10.65 11.52 -12.00
C ARG A 32 -12.07 11.85 -11.50
N GLU A 33 -12.28 11.77 -10.19
CA GLU A 33 -13.53 12.21 -9.55
C GLU A 33 -13.25 13.29 -8.49
N ARG A 34 -13.76 14.49 -8.77
CA ARG A 34 -13.49 15.74 -8.03
C ARG A 34 -14.30 15.92 -6.74
N VAL A 35 -14.87 14.86 -6.15
CA VAL A 35 -15.97 15.04 -5.17
C VAL A 35 -15.61 14.75 -3.70
N CYS A 36 -14.47 14.10 -3.38
CA CYS A 36 -14.08 13.82 -1.98
C CYS A 36 -12.95 14.71 -1.42
N ARG A 37 -12.50 15.74 -2.15
CA ARG A 37 -11.20 16.40 -1.94
C ARG A 37 -11.01 17.09 -0.56
N ASN A 38 -12.08 17.38 0.17
CA ASN A 38 -11.99 18.34 1.29
C ASN A 38 -11.88 17.73 2.70
N ARG A 39 -12.27 16.47 2.96
CA ARG A 39 -12.15 15.88 4.32
C ARG A 39 -10.79 15.25 4.60
N ALA A 40 -10.24 14.49 3.63
CA ALA A 40 -8.94 13.84 3.80
C ALA A 40 -7.82 14.88 3.89
N GLY A 41 -7.87 15.95 3.09
CA GLY A 41 -6.86 17.02 3.14
C GLY A 41 -6.80 17.71 4.50
N GLU A 42 -7.93 17.98 5.15
CA GLU A 42 -7.94 18.60 6.48
C GLU A 42 -7.28 17.70 7.55
N LEU A 43 -7.56 16.40 7.52
CA LEU A 43 -6.96 15.43 8.44
C LEU A 43 -5.45 15.29 8.20
N VAL A 44 -5.04 15.18 6.93
CA VAL A 44 -3.62 15.10 6.56
C VAL A 44 -2.91 16.38 6.96
N SER A 45 -3.56 17.55 6.83
CA SER A 45 -2.98 18.82 7.26
C SER A 45 -2.74 18.81 8.77
N LYS A 46 -3.72 18.40 9.58
CA LYS A 46 -3.57 18.29 11.04
C LYS A 46 -2.47 17.29 11.43
N LEU A 47 -2.42 16.14 10.76
CA LEU A 47 -1.40 15.12 10.99
C LEU A 47 0.02 15.65 10.70
N LEU A 48 0.19 16.35 9.57
CA LEU A 48 1.49 16.93 9.21
C LEU A 48 1.93 18.00 10.20
N HIS A 49 1.02 18.91 10.58
CA HIS A 49 1.36 19.99 11.54
C HIS A 49 1.65 19.46 12.95
N LEU A 50 1.13 18.29 13.33
CA LEU A 50 1.47 17.65 14.61
C LEU A 50 2.94 17.19 14.68
N HIS A 51 3.57 16.92 13.53
CA HIS A 51 4.94 16.41 13.45
C HIS A 51 5.96 17.42 12.92
N PHE A 52 5.54 18.63 12.54
CA PHE A 52 6.47 19.70 12.17
C PHE A 52 7.21 20.23 13.41
N LYS A 53 8.51 20.47 13.25
CA LYS A 53 9.36 21.04 14.31
C LYS A 53 9.31 22.57 14.38
N ASP A 54 8.88 23.21 13.30
CA ASP A 54 8.75 24.66 13.19
C ASP A 54 7.30 25.02 12.84
N ASP A 55 6.66 25.82 13.69
CA ASP A 55 5.28 26.30 13.56
C ASP A 55 5.05 27.18 12.32
N LYS A 56 6.12 27.68 11.70
CA LYS A 56 6.04 28.45 10.45
C LYS A 56 5.94 27.57 9.20
N THR A 57 6.12 26.27 9.33
CA THR A 57 6.06 25.33 8.21
C THR A 57 4.65 25.31 7.63
N LYS A 58 4.53 25.57 6.32
CA LYS A 58 3.25 25.55 5.60
C LYS A 58 3.33 24.57 4.43
N VAL A 59 2.23 23.90 4.16
CA VAL A 59 2.07 22.95 3.04
C VAL A 59 1.13 23.56 2.01
N SER A 60 1.50 23.53 0.73
CA SER A 60 0.62 24.02 -0.34
C SER A 60 -0.58 23.09 -0.53
N GLY A 61 -1.68 23.61 -1.07
CA GLY A 61 -2.90 22.81 -1.29
C GLY A 61 -2.67 21.60 -2.21
N ASP A 62 -1.85 21.76 -3.25
CA ASP A 62 -1.51 20.66 -4.17
C ASP A 62 -0.62 19.61 -3.49
N ALA A 63 0.38 20.04 -2.71
CA ALA A 63 1.21 19.12 -1.95
C ALA A 63 0.38 18.36 -0.92
N LEU A 64 -0.57 19.02 -0.26
CA LEU A 64 -1.48 18.39 0.69
C LEU A 64 -2.35 17.31 0.00
N GLN A 65 -2.82 17.58 -1.22
CA GLN A 65 -3.57 16.59 -1.99
C GLN A 65 -2.70 15.39 -2.38
N LEU A 66 -1.44 15.63 -2.79
CA LEU A 66 -0.49 14.57 -3.07
C LEU A 66 -0.16 13.72 -1.83
N MET A 67 0.00 14.36 -0.67
CA MET A 67 0.21 13.65 0.60
C MET A 67 -0.97 12.77 0.98
N ALA A 68 -2.21 13.23 0.72
CA ALA A 68 -3.40 12.42 0.95
C ALA A 68 -3.44 11.17 0.04
N GLU A 69 -3.06 11.29 -1.23
CA GLU A 69 -2.96 10.14 -2.12
C GLU A 69 -1.80 9.21 -1.74
N LEU A 70 -0.65 9.75 -1.31
CA LEU A 70 0.49 8.95 -0.84
C LEU A 70 0.09 8.09 0.37
N LEU A 71 -0.55 8.70 1.38
CA LEU A 71 -1.02 7.99 2.57
C LEU A 71 -2.06 6.92 2.24
N LYS A 72 -2.94 7.20 1.26
CA LYS A 72 -3.89 6.22 0.76
C LYS A 72 -3.17 5.04 0.10
N ILE A 73 -2.17 5.30 -0.76
CA ILE A 73 -1.38 4.25 -1.41
C ILE A 73 -0.65 3.40 -0.38
N PHE A 74 -0.05 4.02 0.64
CA PHE A 74 0.62 3.30 1.74
C PHE A 74 -0.32 2.29 2.42
N VAL A 75 -1.54 2.72 2.79
CA VAL A 75 -2.53 1.84 3.45
C VAL A 75 -3.01 0.74 2.49
N VAL A 76 -3.25 1.07 1.23
CA VAL A 76 -3.69 0.09 0.22
C VAL A 76 -2.61 -0.96 -0.05
N GLU A 77 -1.35 -0.55 -0.16
CA GLU A 77 -0.22 -1.47 -0.32
C GLU A 77 -0.07 -2.39 0.88
N ALA A 78 -0.17 -1.85 2.10
CA ALA A 78 -0.18 -2.67 3.32
C ALA A 78 -1.28 -3.75 3.25
N ALA A 79 -2.50 -3.37 2.92
CA ALA A 79 -3.64 -4.29 2.83
C ALA A 79 -3.44 -5.36 1.74
N ILE A 80 -3.04 -4.96 0.54
CA ILE A 80 -2.86 -5.89 -0.59
C ILE A 80 -1.74 -6.89 -0.29
N ARG A 81 -0.62 -6.44 0.29
CA ARG A 81 0.49 -7.33 0.65
C ARG A 81 0.08 -8.31 1.76
N SER A 82 -0.65 -7.86 2.78
CA SER A 82 -1.16 -8.75 3.83
C SER A 82 -2.16 -9.78 3.29
N VAL A 83 -3.04 -9.40 2.35
CA VAL A 83 -3.93 -10.34 1.66
C VAL A 83 -3.13 -11.40 0.89
N ARG A 84 -2.11 -10.98 0.13
CA ARG A 84 -1.23 -11.91 -0.59
C ARG A 84 -0.48 -12.85 0.35
N GLN A 85 -0.06 -12.35 1.52
CA GLN A 85 0.60 -13.16 2.53
C GLN A 85 -0.36 -14.16 3.20
N ALA A 86 -1.63 -13.80 3.44
CA ALA A 86 -2.63 -14.75 3.93
C ALA A 86 -2.94 -15.84 2.88
N GLN A 87 -3.05 -15.46 1.60
CA GLN A 87 -3.23 -16.39 0.49
C GLN A 87 -2.03 -17.35 0.34
N ALA A 88 -0.82 -16.86 0.58
CA ALA A 88 0.41 -17.66 0.59
C ALA A 88 0.43 -18.72 1.69
N GLU A 89 -0.30 -18.50 2.77
CA GLU A 89 -0.39 -19.36 3.94
C GLU A 89 -1.69 -20.19 3.95
N ASP A 90 -2.44 -20.17 2.84
CA ASP A 90 -3.75 -20.85 2.69
C ASP A 90 -4.78 -20.44 3.76
N LEU A 91 -4.72 -19.18 4.22
CA LEU A 91 -5.65 -18.62 5.20
C LEU A 91 -6.82 -17.90 4.53
N ALA A 92 -8.01 -18.07 5.10
CA ALA A 92 -9.24 -17.44 4.60
C ALA A 92 -9.37 -15.96 4.98
N GLN A 93 -8.62 -15.50 5.99
CA GLN A 93 -8.64 -14.14 6.51
C GLN A 93 -7.22 -13.64 6.75
N VAL A 94 -7.04 -12.32 6.67
CA VAL A 94 -5.80 -11.64 7.08
C VAL A 94 -5.85 -11.39 8.58
N ASP A 95 -4.88 -11.92 9.29
CA ASP A 95 -4.60 -11.59 10.69
C ASP A 95 -3.36 -10.70 10.80
N VAL A 96 -3.05 -10.26 12.03
CA VAL A 96 -1.94 -9.34 12.32
C VAL A 96 -0.60 -9.94 11.90
N GLU A 97 -0.44 -11.27 12.03
CA GLU A 97 0.79 -12.00 11.69
C GLU A 97 1.19 -11.82 10.23
N GLN A 98 0.22 -11.78 9.30
CA GLN A 98 0.49 -11.58 7.88
C GLN A 98 0.94 -10.15 7.59
N LEU A 99 0.38 -9.17 8.31
CA LEU A 99 0.84 -7.77 8.21
C LEU A 99 2.27 -7.63 8.74
N GLU A 100 2.60 -8.24 9.88
CA GLU A 100 3.94 -8.20 10.46
C GLU A 100 5.01 -8.77 9.52
N LYS A 101 4.68 -9.81 8.76
CA LYS A 101 5.59 -10.43 7.78
C LYS A 101 5.88 -9.50 6.59
N VAL A 102 4.91 -8.71 6.15
CA VAL A 102 5.09 -7.80 4.99
C VAL A 102 5.61 -6.42 5.39
N LEU A 103 5.51 -6.06 6.67
CA LEU A 103 5.87 -4.74 7.20
C LEU A 103 7.34 -4.34 6.92
N PRO A 104 8.36 -5.21 7.06
CA PRO A 104 9.74 -4.82 6.82
C PRO A 104 9.97 -4.33 5.39
N GLN A 105 9.42 -5.00 4.39
CA GLN A 105 9.55 -4.58 3.00
C GLN A 105 8.66 -3.37 2.69
N LEU A 106 7.45 -3.31 3.26
CA LEU A 106 6.56 -2.16 3.10
C LEU A 106 7.25 -0.86 3.55
N LEU A 107 7.95 -0.88 4.69
CA LEU A 107 8.65 0.29 5.22
C LEU A 107 9.93 0.65 4.45
N LEU A 108 10.48 -0.26 3.64
CA LEU A 108 11.65 0.03 2.78
C LEU A 108 11.24 0.63 1.44
N ASP A 109 10.00 0.43 1.03
CA ASP A 109 9.49 0.94 -0.26
C ASP A 109 9.01 2.41 -0.17
N PHE A 110 8.89 2.95 1.05
CA PHE A 110 8.45 4.33 1.35
C PHE A 110 9.51 5.06 2.18
#